data_AF-A0AA40VRK7-F1
#
_entry.id   AF-A0AA40VRK7-F1
#
_cell.length_a   1.000
_cell.length_b   1.000
_cell.length_c   1.000
_cell.angle_alpha   90.00
_cell.angle_beta   90.00
_cell.angle_gamma   90.00
#
_symmetry.space_group_name_H-M   'P 1'
#
loop_
_entity.id
_entity.type
_entity.pdbx_description
1 polymer ?
#
loop_
_entity_poly.entity_id
_entity_poly.type
_entity_poly.pdbx_seq_one_letter_code
_entity_poly.pdbx_strand_id
1 'polypeptide(L)'
;MHLLVMTQQNILELAKQGDAGAIASLMNRQLQPKGITAKVAFQDACLQVMLESAQVPNQQALVTFVRKGITGLGAVSIERVKVYGRQTGEEFPAWSQELEICEQQSVVHNVETQQNQLSLKEQAKQGDVDNITTLLNIALQHKNITAKISLQDSCLQVMLESDQIPVQTSTTVVRREMMMIKPECITTVKIYGKQIGNEFPSWIQEFDILAQPNSNPTVTSQDKREIINQASTLKSPNLTISVNGTTINLSGVESILQSKILGVTGSIILFIGVFTPIVTAPMIGSLNYFHNGKGDGVVLLILAVISLILAVKEKYKWLWWTGLASLGVIIIGLINFQIRISQLKSNMEEELAGNPFKGFADVAIQSVQIQWGWVLLILGAGMIIAAAIIQEKQNIYQVGHVKYFSDLFNIKQAKKAYIFLGLVLIGVIIPKIFIEVSHQLEYNQQETKAKQSEAKVYIGSINRGQQIFHLEKDIFATTIEDLELSIRSETSNYVYNIASTDNSQAITTATAKEDGLRSYTGVVFLVKETDEVEMKTATCETNSTSKTPPENPQLVGNVIQCPSGSSQIDI
;
A
#
# COMPACT_ATOMS: atom_id res chain seq x y z
N MET A 1 -14.29 6.12 79.08
CA MET A 1 -14.06 7.44 78.47
C MET A 1 -12.58 7.79 78.68
N HIS A 2 -11.77 7.76 77.63
CA HIS A 2 -10.37 8.18 77.66
C HIS A 2 -10.09 9.01 76.41
N LEU A 3 -9.82 10.30 76.58
CA LEU A 3 -9.27 11.13 75.51
C LEU A 3 -7.77 10.85 75.47
N LEU A 4 -7.28 10.34 74.34
CA LEU A 4 -5.85 10.40 74.03
C LEU A 4 -5.53 11.85 73.63
N VAL A 5 -5.01 12.62 74.57
CA VAL A 5 -4.50 13.98 74.33
C VAL A 5 -3.22 13.87 73.49
N MET A 6 -3.36 13.89 72.16
CA MET A 6 -2.21 13.90 71.27
C MET A 6 -1.43 15.20 71.43
N THR A 7 -0.15 15.09 71.77
CA THR A 7 0.75 16.24 71.89
C THR A 7 1.05 16.85 70.52
N GLN A 8 1.24 18.17 70.46
CA GLN A 8 1.46 18.90 69.21
C GLN A 8 2.63 18.34 68.38
N GLN A 9 3.65 17.81 69.04
CA GLN A 9 4.83 17.23 68.40
C GLN A 9 4.52 15.87 67.73
N ASN A 10 3.63 15.06 68.30
CA ASN A 10 3.20 13.79 67.71
C ASN A 10 2.35 14.03 66.44
N ILE A 11 1.44 15.00 66.49
CA ILE A 11 0.59 15.38 65.34
C ILE A 11 1.45 15.84 64.14
N LEU A 12 2.56 16.56 64.38
CA LEU A 12 3.43 17.01 63.30
C LEU A 12 4.16 15.85 62.59
N GLU A 13 4.66 14.86 63.34
CA GLU A 13 5.34 13.71 62.73
C GLU A 13 4.35 12.76 62.02
N LEU A 14 3.13 12.57 62.54
CA LEU A 14 2.07 11.86 61.83
C LEU A 14 1.68 12.57 60.52
N ALA A 15 1.56 13.90 60.54
CA ALA A 15 1.26 14.67 59.33
C ALA A 15 2.38 14.57 58.27
N LYS A 16 3.67 14.59 58.68
CA LYS A 16 4.81 14.36 57.78
C LYS A 16 4.81 12.98 57.12
N GLN A 17 4.28 11.96 57.81
CA GLN A 17 4.13 10.61 57.27
C GLN A 17 2.98 10.49 56.27
N GLY A 18 2.05 11.45 56.26
CA GLY A 18 0.90 11.51 55.35
C GLY A 18 -0.45 11.23 56.04
N ASP A 19 -0.51 11.19 57.37
CA ASP A 19 -1.77 10.93 58.08
C ASP A 19 -2.80 12.04 57.84
N ALA A 20 -3.91 11.68 57.20
CA ALA A 20 -4.95 12.62 56.81
C ALA A 20 -5.64 13.29 58.01
N GLY A 21 -5.77 12.61 59.15
CA GLY A 21 -6.38 13.17 60.37
C GLY A 21 -5.48 14.20 61.05
N ALA A 22 -4.17 13.95 61.07
CA ALA A 22 -3.16 14.89 61.54
C ALA A 22 -3.05 16.11 60.63
N ILE A 23 -3.04 15.92 59.31
CA ILE A 23 -3.05 17.01 58.32
C ILE A 23 -4.33 17.85 58.46
N ALA A 24 -5.52 17.23 58.55
CA ALA A 24 -6.78 17.92 58.81
C ALA A 24 -6.72 18.74 60.11
N SER A 25 -6.16 18.17 61.18
CA SER A 25 -6.03 18.86 62.48
C SER A 25 -5.13 20.10 62.38
N LEU A 26 -4.02 20.02 61.65
CA LEU A 26 -3.11 21.15 61.42
C LEU A 26 -3.74 22.23 60.52
N MET A 27 -4.48 21.84 59.47
CA MET A 27 -5.19 22.78 58.60
C MET A 27 -6.32 23.50 59.36
N ASN A 28 -7.18 22.77 60.06
CA ASN A 28 -8.29 23.34 60.83
C ASN A 28 -7.82 24.35 61.88
N ARG A 29 -6.65 24.14 62.51
CA ARG A 29 -6.08 25.08 63.48
C ARG A 29 -5.86 26.49 62.92
N GLN A 30 -5.67 26.66 61.61
CA GLN A 30 -5.55 27.99 60.97
C GLN A 30 -6.80 28.43 60.19
N LEU A 31 -7.71 27.49 59.86
CA LEU A 31 -8.87 27.74 58.99
C LEU A 31 -10.18 27.90 59.77
N GLN A 32 -10.40 27.15 60.86
CA GLN A 32 -11.61 27.28 61.68
C GLN A 32 -11.80 28.68 62.29
N PRO A 33 -10.75 29.38 62.77
CA PRO A 33 -10.86 30.79 63.19
C PRO A 33 -11.28 31.76 62.08
N LYS A 34 -11.31 31.31 60.82
CA LYS A 34 -11.74 32.08 59.63
C LYS A 34 -13.09 31.58 59.08
N GLY A 35 -13.80 30.71 59.80
CA GLY A 35 -15.07 30.12 59.36
C GLY A 35 -14.94 29.07 58.25
N ILE A 36 -13.75 28.48 58.08
CA ILE A 36 -13.47 27.46 57.05
C ILE A 36 -13.11 26.14 57.74
N THR A 37 -13.84 25.07 57.41
CA THR A 37 -13.54 23.71 57.87
C THR A 37 -12.77 22.95 56.80
N ALA A 38 -11.66 22.31 57.18
CA ALA A 38 -10.88 21.45 56.30
C ALA A 38 -11.16 19.97 56.60
N LYS A 39 -11.67 19.23 55.62
CA LYS A 39 -11.74 17.77 55.65
C LYS A 39 -10.65 17.21 54.74
N VAL A 40 -9.91 16.21 55.20
CA VAL A 40 -8.79 15.64 54.45
C VAL A 40 -8.93 14.12 54.40
N ALA A 41 -8.71 13.55 53.22
CA ALA A 41 -8.67 12.12 52.96
C ALA A 41 -7.44 11.78 52.11
N PHE A 42 -6.94 10.56 52.22
CA PHE A 42 -5.86 10.06 51.35
C PHE A 42 -6.39 8.85 50.57
N GLN A 43 -6.40 8.95 49.24
CA GLN A 43 -6.98 7.94 48.36
C GLN A 43 -6.21 7.91 47.03
N ASP A 44 -5.94 6.70 46.52
CA ASP A 44 -5.30 6.46 45.21
C ASP A 44 -4.02 7.30 44.98
N ALA A 45 -3.15 7.29 46.01
CA ALA A 45 -1.90 8.05 46.10
C ALA A 45 -2.08 9.56 45.83
N CYS A 46 -3.17 10.14 46.31
CA CYS A 46 -3.47 11.57 46.24
C CYS A 46 -4.11 12.05 47.56
N LEU A 47 -3.66 13.20 48.05
CA LEU A 47 -4.27 13.86 49.20
C LEU A 47 -5.47 14.70 48.74
N GLN A 48 -6.68 14.36 49.15
CA GLN A 48 -7.89 15.13 48.88
C GLN A 48 -8.19 16.07 50.06
N VAL A 49 -8.39 17.36 49.77
CA VAL A 49 -8.63 18.41 50.76
C VAL A 49 -9.91 19.17 50.39
N MET A 50 -10.99 18.96 51.14
CA MET A 50 -12.25 19.68 50.98
C MET A 50 -12.31 20.84 51.98
N LEU A 51 -12.53 22.06 51.48
CA LEU A 51 -12.61 23.29 52.25
C LEU A 51 -14.05 23.82 52.21
N GLU A 52 -14.73 23.76 53.35
CA GLU A 52 -16.15 24.12 53.50
C GLU A 52 -16.31 25.43 54.28
N SER A 53 -17.09 26.38 53.76
CA SER A 53 -17.47 27.61 54.47
C SER A 53 -18.87 28.09 54.10
N ALA A 54 -19.46 28.96 54.94
CA ALA A 54 -20.83 29.48 54.74
C ALA A 54 -21.04 30.33 53.46
N GLN A 55 -19.95 30.64 52.74
CA GLN A 55 -19.91 31.24 51.40
C GLN A 55 -18.88 30.47 50.56
N VAL A 56 -18.93 30.60 49.23
CA VAL A 56 -17.93 30.03 48.32
C VAL A 56 -16.50 30.42 48.76
N PRO A 57 -15.62 29.47 49.11
CA PRO A 57 -14.28 29.79 49.60
C PRO A 57 -13.42 30.44 48.50
N ASN A 58 -12.51 31.37 48.84
CA ASN A 58 -11.64 31.98 47.82
C ASN A 58 -10.59 30.98 47.29
N GLN A 59 -10.71 30.58 46.02
CA GLN A 59 -9.84 29.59 45.39
C GLN A 59 -8.35 29.95 45.48
N GLN A 60 -7.95 31.11 44.96
CA GLN A 60 -6.53 31.46 44.83
C GLN A 60 -5.82 31.54 46.19
N ALA A 61 -6.47 32.14 47.19
CA ALA A 61 -5.93 32.25 48.54
C ALA A 61 -5.78 30.87 49.22
N LEU A 62 -6.79 30.00 49.09
CA LEU A 62 -6.82 28.71 49.78
C LEU A 62 -6.01 27.63 49.07
N VAL A 63 -5.96 27.61 47.74
CA VAL A 63 -5.01 26.79 46.97
C VAL A 63 -3.58 27.19 47.29
N THR A 64 -3.28 28.49 47.41
CA THR A 64 -1.95 28.97 47.84
C THR A 64 -1.64 28.56 49.28
N PHE A 65 -2.62 28.62 50.19
CA PHE A 65 -2.46 28.14 51.56
C PHE A 65 -2.16 26.64 51.62
N VAL A 66 -2.95 25.79 50.94
CA VAL A 66 -2.74 24.34 50.92
C VAL A 66 -1.40 23.97 50.27
N ARG A 67 -1.06 24.57 49.12
CA ARG A 67 0.25 24.34 48.47
C ARG A 67 1.41 24.68 49.41
N LYS A 68 1.40 25.86 50.04
CA LYS A 68 2.45 26.27 50.99
C LYS A 68 2.46 25.38 52.25
N GLY A 69 1.29 24.96 52.74
CA GLY A 69 1.15 24.07 53.88
C GLY A 69 1.76 22.69 53.64
N ILE A 70 1.44 22.03 52.53
CA ILE A 70 1.97 20.70 52.19
C ILE A 70 3.45 20.77 51.82
N THR A 71 3.87 21.77 51.02
CA THR A 71 5.30 21.94 50.68
C THR A 71 6.14 22.22 51.93
N GLY A 72 5.65 23.08 52.83
CA GLY A 72 6.31 23.40 54.10
C GLY A 72 6.27 22.30 55.16
N LEU A 73 5.42 21.28 54.99
CA LEU A 73 5.36 20.10 55.86
C LEU A 73 6.48 19.10 55.56
N GLY A 74 7.02 19.10 54.32
CA GLY A 74 8.08 18.19 53.91
C GLY A 74 7.67 16.71 53.84
N ALA A 75 6.37 16.44 53.65
CA ALA A 75 5.82 15.09 53.60
C ALA A 75 6.20 14.38 52.29
N VAL A 76 7.25 13.56 52.34
CA VAL A 76 7.84 12.83 51.19
C VAL A 76 6.83 11.87 50.52
N SER A 77 5.76 11.49 51.21
CA SER A 77 4.69 10.59 50.73
C SER A 77 3.58 11.28 49.92
N ILE A 78 3.62 12.60 49.70
CA ILE A 78 2.52 13.37 49.09
C ILE A 78 2.97 14.05 47.78
N GLU A 79 2.87 13.32 46.67
CA GLU A 79 3.25 13.81 45.33
C GLU A 79 2.18 14.71 44.68
N ARG A 80 0.89 14.44 44.95
CA ARG A 80 -0.27 15.14 44.37
C ARG A 80 -1.32 15.47 45.44
N VAL A 81 -1.95 16.63 45.29
CA VAL A 81 -3.01 17.12 46.17
C VAL A 81 -4.19 17.65 45.33
N LYS A 82 -5.41 17.22 45.62
CA LYS A 82 -6.64 17.82 45.06
C LYS A 82 -7.33 18.66 46.11
N VAL A 83 -7.52 19.95 45.80
CA VAL A 83 -8.19 20.91 46.69
C VAL A 83 -9.56 21.25 46.12
N TYR A 84 -10.57 21.21 46.98
CA TYR A 84 -11.96 21.53 46.66
C TYR A 84 -12.44 22.69 47.54
N GLY A 85 -13.21 23.61 46.97
CA GLY A 85 -13.95 24.61 47.73
C GLY A 85 -15.45 24.38 47.60
N ARG A 86 -16.16 24.33 48.73
CA ARG A 86 -17.60 24.07 48.79
C ARG A 86 -18.29 25.04 49.72
N GLN A 87 -19.49 25.49 49.34
CA GLN A 87 -20.35 26.24 50.25
C GLN A 87 -21.10 25.27 51.16
N THR A 88 -21.19 25.56 52.45
CA THR A 88 -21.87 24.70 53.44
C THR A 88 -23.33 24.47 53.05
N GLY A 89 -23.67 23.23 52.70
CA GLY A 89 -25.00 22.80 52.28
C GLY A 89 -25.06 22.26 50.84
N GLU A 90 -24.14 22.69 49.97
CA GLU A 90 -24.14 22.29 48.55
C GLU A 90 -23.64 20.85 48.34
N GLU A 91 -24.21 20.10 47.39
CA GLU A 91 -23.69 18.78 47.01
C GLU A 91 -22.43 18.85 46.14
N PHE A 92 -22.25 19.94 45.39
CA PHE A 92 -21.15 20.11 44.43
C PHE A 92 -20.04 21.02 45.02
N PRO A 93 -18.76 20.78 44.70
CA PRO A 93 -17.71 21.75 44.94
C PRO A 93 -17.87 22.92 43.94
N ALA A 94 -17.87 24.15 44.44
CA ALA A 94 -17.91 25.36 43.62
C ALA A 94 -16.64 25.54 42.78
N TRP A 95 -15.50 24.99 43.25
CA TRP A 95 -14.28 24.86 42.46
C TRP A 95 -13.46 23.65 42.91
N SER A 96 -12.62 23.16 42.00
CA SER A 96 -11.61 22.13 42.29
C SER A 96 -10.30 22.46 41.57
N GLN A 97 -9.17 22.06 42.16
CA GLN A 97 -7.85 22.23 41.56
C GLN A 97 -6.89 21.12 42.00
N GLU A 98 -6.29 20.42 41.04
CA GLU A 98 -5.18 19.48 41.28
C GLU A 98 -3.86 20.25 41.34
N LEU A 99 -2.98 19.82 42.24
CA LEU A 99 -1.68 20.40 42.54
C LEU A 99 -0.64 19.28 42.55
N GLU A 100 0.20 19.26 41.53
CA GLU A 100 1.48 18.58 41.61
C GLU A 100 2.43 19.41 42.50
N ILE A 101 3.28 18.76 43.28
CA ILE A 101 4.20 19.41 44.23
C ILE A 101 5.54 19.81 43.55
N CYS A 102 5.56 19.87 42.22
CA CYS A 102 6.65 20.41 41.39
C CYS A 102 6.28 21.78 40.76
N GLU A 103 7.27 22.51 40.24
CA GLU A 103 7.17 23.97 40.09
C GLU A 103 6.57 24.51 38.77
N GLN A 104 5.51 25.34 38.92
CA GLN A 104 5.13 26.55 38.14
C GLN A 104 4.64 26.35 36.66
N GLN A 105 3.65 27.11 36.12
CA GLN A 105 2.74 28.18 36.63
C GLN A 105 1.42 28.25 35.76
N SER A 106 0.48 29.18 36.03
CA SER A 106 -0.99 29.04 35.71
C SER A 106 -1.75 30.34 35.32
N VAL A 107 -3.00 30.26 34.76
CA VAL A 107 -4.22 31.17 34.81
C VAL A 107 -5.18 30.86 33.60
N VAL A 108 -6.55 30.88 33.54
CA VAL A 108 -7.75 31.42 34.30
C VAL A 108 -8.34 32.74 33.67
N HIS A 109 -9.64 33.10 33.54
CA HIS A 109 -10.97 32.68 34.09
C HIS A 109 -12.17 32.76 33.06
N ASN A 110 -13.42 33.08 33.49
CA ASN A 110 -14.72 32.87 32.78
C ASN A 110 -15.62 34.16 32.65
N VAL A 111 -16.92 34.02 32.24
CA VAL A 111 -18.18 34.59 32.86
C VAL A 111 -19.33 35.11 31.89
N GLU A 112 -20.55 34.51 32.02
CA GLU A 112 -21.99 34.95 31.79
C GLU A 112 -22.57 35.62 30.49
N THR A 113 -23.90 35.69 30.14
CA THR A 113 -25.16 34.87 30.31
C THR A 113 -26.40 35.51 29.54
N GLN A 114 -27.50 34.75 29.28
CA GLN A 114 -28.92 35.12 28.91
C GLN A 114 -29.41 34.86 27.44
N GLN A 115 -30.68 34.49 27.10
CA GLN A 115 -31.79 33.76 27.78
C GLN A 115 -32.96 33.37 26.78
N ASN A 116 -33.77 32.34 27.10
CA ASN A 116 -35.15 31.99 26.64
C ASN A 116 -35.47 31.12 25.37
N GLN A 117 -35.76 29.83 25.63
CA GLN A 117 -36.91 28.99 25.20
C GLN A 117 -37.29 28.76 23.72
N LEU A 118 -37.11 27.53 23.23
CA LEU A 118 -38.12 26.75 22.45
C LEU A 118 -37.80 25.24 22.38
N SER A 119 -38.83 24.39 22.40
CA SER A 119 -38.92 22.91 22.18
C SER A 119 -37.89 21.95 22.85
N LEU A 120 -38.31 20.79 23.35
CA LEU A 120 -37.53 19.89 24.24
C LEU A 120 -36.10 19.52 23.78
N LYS A 121 -35.86 19.34 22.47
CA LYS A 121 -34.51 19.08 21.91
C LYS A 121 -33.72 20.36 21.57
N GLU A 122 -34.40 21.47 21.39
CA GLU A 122 -33.82 22.79 21.15
C GLU A 122 -33.51 23.49 22.48
N GLN A 123 -34.30 23.28 23.53
CA GLN A 123 -34.00 23.61 24.93
C GLN A 123 -32.70 22.95 25.40
N ALA A 124 -32.51 21.65 25.12
CA ALA A 124 -31.27 20.96 25.42
C ALA A 124 -30.06 21.55 24.66
N LYS A 125 -30.27 22.10 23.45
CA LYS A 125 -29.25 22.87 22.71
C LYS A 125 -29.01 24.26 23.30
N GLN A 126 -30.06 24.92 23.81
CA GLN A 126 -29.99 26.22 24.47
C GLN A 126 -29.34 26.15 25.87
N GLY A 127 -29.06 24.94 26.39
CA GLY A 127 -28.38 24.72 27.67
C GLY A 127 -29.31 24.45 28.86
N ASP A 128 -30.58 24.13 28.62
CA ASP A 128 -31.59 23.85 29.64
C ASP A 128 -31.22 22.63 30.52
N VAL A 129 -30.89 22.90 31.79
CA VAL A 129 -30.31 21.91 32.72
C VAL A 129 -31.27 20.78 33.06
N ASP A 130 -32.56 21.05 33.23
CA ASP A 130 -33.55 20.03 33.59
C ASP A 130 -33.83 19.09 32.41
N ASN A 131 -33.86 19.63 31.18
CA ASN A 131 -33.99 18.83 29.97
C ASN A 131 -32.72 18.01 29.68
N ILE A 132 -31.53 18.58 29.89
CA ILE A 132 -30.27 17.82 29.79
C ILE A 132 -30.20 16.73 30.87
N THR A 133 -30.64 17.01 32.10
CA THR A 133 -30.71 16.03 33.21
C THR A 133 -31.68 14.89 32.88
N THR A 134 -32.84 15.21 32.31
CA THR A 134 -33.83 14.22 31.88
C THR A 134 -33.27 13.31 30.79
N LEU A 135 -32.70 13.88 29.73
CA LEU A 135 -32.10 13.11 28.63
C LEU A 135 -30.93 12.24 29.09
N LEU A 136 -30.06 12.76 29.97
CA LEU A 136 -28.88 12.03 30.45
C LEU A 136 -29.26 10.90 31.40
N ASN A 137 -30.26 11.08 32.28
CA ASN A 137 -30.77 10.00 33.11
C ASN A 137 -31.47 8.91 32.29
N ILE A 138 -32.20 9.24 31.22
CA ILE A 138 -32.74 8.24 30.28
C ILE A 138 -31.59 7.44 29.64
N ALA A 139 -30.52 8.10 29.19
CA ALA A 139 -29.36 7.44 28.60
C ALA A 139 -28.59 6.54 29.59
N LEU A 140 -28.57 6.89 30.88
CA LEU A 140 -27.85 6.16 31.94
C LEU A 140 -28.70 5.15 32.72
N GLN A 141 -30.04 5.16 32.57
CA GLN A 141 -30.97 4.30 33.32
C GLN A 141 -30.59 2.82 33.26
N HIS A 142 -30.09 2.36 32.11
CA HIS A 142 -29.64 0.97 31.89
C HIS A 142 -28.38 0.55 32.68
N LYS A 143 -27.80 1.44 33.49
CA LYS A 143 -26.56 1.19 34.26
C LYS A 143 -26.69 1.34 35.78
N ASN A 144 -27.88 1.64 36.31
CA ASN A 144 -28.07 2.07 37.71
C ASN A 144 -27.12 3.22 38.12
N ILE A 145 -26.97 4.21 37.23
CA ILE A 145 -26.23 5.46 37.50
C ILE A 145 -27.20 6.62 37.40
N THR A 146 -27.34 7.38 38.49
CA THR A 146 -28.09 8.63 38.50
C THR A 146 -27.15 9.77 38.15
N ALA A 147 -27.56 10.62 37.20
CA ALA A 147 -26.88 11.88 36.90
C ALA A 147 -27.59 13.05 37.58
N LYS A 148 -26.91 13.72 38.49
CA LYS A 148 -27.28 15.06 38.96
C LYS A 148 -26.46 16.08 38.18
N ILE A 149 -27.06 17.20 37.78
CA ILE A 149 -26.40 18.19 36.91
C ILE A 149 -26.57 19.59 37.51
N SER A 150 -25.52 20.40 37.37
CA SER A 150 -25.52 21.84 37.61
C SER A 150 -24.80 22.55 36.46
N LEU A 151 -25.18 23.78 36.14
CA LEU A 151 -24.54 24.60 35.12
C LEU A 151 -24.03 25.89 35.76
N GLN A 152 -22.73 26.14 35.62
CA GLN A 152 -22.07 27.31 36.19
C GLN A 152 -21.01 27.80 35.20
N ASP A 153 -21.00 29.08 34.86
CA ASP A 153 -20.01 29.72 33.97
C ASP A 153 -19.78 28.99 32.62
N SER A 154 -20.85 28.55 31.94
CA SER A 154 -20.78 27.71 30.73
C SER A 154 -20.06 26.35 30.88
N CYS A 155 -19.75 25.95 32.12
CA CYS A 155 -19.25 24.63 32.47
C CYS A 155 -20.39 23.77 33.04
N LEU A 156 -20.73 22.67 32.34
CA LEU A 156 -21.73 21.71 32.81
C LEU A 156 -21.08 20.75 33.81
N GLN A 157 -21.50 20.83 35.08
CA GLN A 157 -21.08 19.93 36.15
C GLN A 157 -22.05 18.74 36.21
N VAL A 158 -21.53 17.52 36.07
CA VAL A 158 -22.33 16.27 36.05
C VAL A 158 -21.80 15.33 37.13
N MET A 159 -22.56 15.13 38.21
CA MET A 159 -22.28 14.13 39.23
C MET A 159 -22.96 12.82 38.86
N LEU A 160 -22.16 11.77 38.65
CA LEU A 160 -22.62 10.40 38.47
C LEU A 160 -22.58 9.67 39.82
N GLU A 161 -23.74 9.29 40.34
CA GLU A 161 -23.87 8.54 41.60
C GLU A 161 -24.39 7.12 41.35
N SER A 162 -23.77 6.13 42.02
CA SER A 162 -24.19 4.72 42.00
C SER A 162 -23.72 3.96 43.24
N ASP A 163 -24.26 2.75 43.47
CA ASP A 163 -23.94 1.88 44.62
C ASP A 163 -22.46 1.46 44.69
N GLN A 164 -21.77 1.50 43.56
CA GLN A 164 -20.33 1.32 43.39
C GLN A 164 -19.75 2.58 42.74
N ILE A 165 -18.43 2.78 42.82
CA ILE A 165 -17.77 3.89 42.11
C ILE A 165 -18.05 3.77 40.60
N PRO A 166 -18.67 4.78 39.94
CA PRO A 166 -18.97 4.68 38.52
C PRO A 166 -17.69 4.51 37.70
N VAL A 167 -17.66 3.57 36.76
CA VAL A 167 -16.47 3.37 35.90
C VAL A 167 -16.32 4.57 34.94
N GLN A 168 -15.08 5.01 34.66
CA GLN A 168 -14.81 6.13 33.74
C GLN A 168 -15.40 5.94 32.33
N THR A 169 -15.70 4.71 31.90
CA THR A 169 -16.44 4.43 30.65
C THR A 169 -17.86 4.99 30.64
N SER A 170 -18.46 5.31 31.80
CA SER A 170 -19.72 6.05 31.85
C SER A 170 -19.60 7.50 31.35
N THR A 171 -18.40 8.09 31.38
CA THR A 171 -18.15 9.40 30.75
C THR A 171 -18.35 9.37 29.24
N THR A 172 -18.21 8.22 28.57
CA THR A 172 -18.41 8.14 27.12
C THR A 172 -19.89 8.22 26.74
N VAL A 173 -20.81 7.90 27.67
CA VAL A 173 -22.25 8.13 27.48
C VAL A 173 -22.53 9.62 27.56
N VAL A 174 -22.11 10.27 28.65
CA VAL A 174 -22.27 11.72 28.84
C VAL A 174 -21.66 12.51 27.67
N ARG A 175 -20.42 12.17 27.27
CA ARG A 175 -19.72 12.77 26.14
C ARG A 175 -20.45 12.55 24.81
N ARG A 176 -21.02 11.37 24.57
CA ARG A 176 -21.81 11.09 23.36
C ARG A 176 -23.07 11.95 23.32
N GLU A 177 -23.85 11.99 24.40
CA GLU A 177 -25.08 12.78 24.44
C GLU A 177 -24.78 14.28 24.29
N MET A 178 -23.74 14.80 24.96
CA MET A 178 -23.30 16.19 24.77
C MET A 178 -22.85 16.49 23.33
N MET A 179 -22.14 15.57 22.68
CA MET A 179 -21.73 15.70 21.26
C MET A 179 -22.89 15.58 20.26
N MET A 180 -23.97 14.87 20.61
CA MET A 180 -25.18 14.75 19.78
C MET A 180 -26.14 15.94 19.98
N ILE A 181 -26.27 16.43 21.21
CA ILE A 181 -27.06 17.62 21.53
C ILE A 181 -26.38 18.86 20.91
N LYS A 182 -25.06 19.00 21.10
CA LYS A 182 -24.28 20.23 20.81
C LYS A 182 -24.89 21.47 21.48
N PRO A 183 -24.85 21.54 22.82
CA PRO A 183 -25.30 22.73 23.53
C PRO A 183 -24.46 23.95 23.14
N GLU A 184 -25.11 25.02 22.69
CA GLU A 184 -24.46 26.22 22.12
C GLU A 184 -23.82 27.09 23.21
N CYS A 185 -24.39 27.05 24.42
CA CYS A 185 -23.98 27.84 25.58
C CYS A 185 -22.96 27.14 26.51
N ILE A 186 -22.57 25.89 26.23
CA ILE A 186 -21.72 25.07 27.10
C ILE A 186 -20.38 24.83 26.42
N THR A 187 -19.32 25.43 26.97
CA THR A 187 -17.95 25.29 26.45
C THR A 187 -17.28 24.03 26.96
N THR A 188 -17.58 23.65 28.20
CA THR A 188 -16.80 22.69 29.02
C THR A 188 -17.74 21.76 29.80
N VAL A 189 -17.32 20.51 30.04
CA VAL A 189 -18.08 19.55 30.86
C VAL A 189 -17.16 18.93 31.91
N LYS A 190 -17.54 19.05 33.20
CA LYS A 190 -16.89 18.41 34.34
C LYS A 190 -17.73 17.26 34.85
N ILE A 191 -17.28 16.03 34.62
CA ILE A 191 -17.95 14.83 35.14
C ILE A 191 -17.24 14.38 36.42
N TYR A 192 -18.01 14.22 37.48
CA TYR A 192 -17.59 13.69 38.77
C TYR A 192 -18.16 12.27 38.92
N GLY A 193 -17.35 11.30 39.33
CA GLY A 193 -17.82 9.95 39.68
C GLY A 193 -17.79 9.75 41.20
N LYS A 194 -18.92 9.38 41.80
CA LYS A 194 -19.09 9.29 43.25
C LYS A 194 -19.88 8.03 43.62
N GLN A 195 -19.46 7.36 44.69
CA GLN A 195 -20.24 6.28 45.28
C GLN A 195 -21.25 6.86 46.28
N ILE A 196 -22.46 6.32 46.30
CA ILE A 196 -23.52 6.75 47.23
C ILE A 196 -23.02 6.62 48.67
N GLY A 197 -23.12 7.71 49.44
CA GLY A 197 -22.68 7.80 50.84
C GLY A 197 -21.31 8.45 51.07
N ASN A 198 -20.45 8.59 50.05
CA ASN A 198 -19.15 9.25 50.21
C ASN A 198 -19.28 10.79 50.20
N GLU A 199 -18.47 11.49 51.02
CA GLU A 199 -18.42 12.96 51.01
C GLU A 199 -17.58 13.54 49.84
N PHE A 200 -16.69 12.74 49.25
CA PHE A 200 -15.75 13.15 48.19
C PHE A 200 -16.08 12.45 46.86
N PRO A 201 -15.89 13.12 45.70
CA PRO A 201 -15.91 12.45 44.40
C PRO A 201 -14.66 11.56 44.24
N SER A 202 -14.87 10.31 43.85
CA SER A 202 -13.79 9.33 43.65
C SER A 202 -12.90 9.66 42.45
N TRP A 203 -13.45 10.27 41.41
CA TRP A 203 -12.69 10.80 40.27
C TRP A 203 -13.43 11.98 39.61
N ILE A 204 -12.67 12.74 38.82
CA ILE A 204 -13.16 13.88 38.03
C ILE A 204 -12.54 13.81 36.63
N GLN A 205 -13.33 14.07 35.60
CA GLN A 205 -12.86 14.21 34.23
C GLN A 205 -13.49 15.43 33.56
N GLU A 206 -12.65 16.32 33.04
CA GLU A 206 -13.02 17.52 32.30
C GLU A 206 -12.80 17.31 30.79
N PHE A 207 -13.63 17.93 29.95
CA PHE A 207 -13.37 18.05 28.51
C PHE A 207 -14.12 19.23 27.89
N ASP A 208 -13.52 19.85 26.89
CA ASP A 208 -14.14 20.89 26.06
C ASP A 208 -15.11 20.28 25.04
N ILE A 209 -16.19 20.99 24.73
CA ILE A 209 -17.10 20.66 23.62
C ILE A 209 -16.61 21.28 22.30
N LEU A 210 -15.92 22.43 22.37
CA LEU A 210 -15.62 23.29 21.21
C LEU A 210 -14.13 23.35 20.81
N ALA A 211 -13.21 22.86 21.63
CA ALA A 211 -11.78 22.93 21.33
C ALA A 211 -11.37 21.90 20.26
N GLN A 212 -10.75 22.37 19.17
CA GLN A 212 -10.00 21.48 18.27
C GLN A 212 -8.67 21.08 18.94
N PRO A 213 -8.20 19.83 18.78
CA PRO A 213 -7.15 19.25 19.62
C PRO A 213 -5.73 19.72 19.24
N ASN A 214 -5.39 20.95 19.62
CA ASN A 214 -4.06 21.56 19.42
C ASN A 214 -3.20 21.55 20.71
N SER A 215 -2.98 20.36 21.27
CA SER A 215 -1.92 20.14 22.26
C SER A 215 -1.36 18.71 22.14
N ASN A 216 -0.04 18.57 22.11
CA ASN A 216 0.59 17.25 22.03
C ASN A 216 0.64 16.59 23.42
N PRO A 217 0.25 15.30 23.55
CA PRO A 217 0.43 14.56 24.79
C PRO A 217 1.93 14.34 25.05
N THR A 218 2.44 14.90 26.14
CA THR A 218 3.85 14.74 26.53
C THR A 218 4.03 13.41 27.27
N VAL A 219 4.36 12.35 26.52
CA VAL A 219 4.64 11.01 27.09
C VAL A 219 5.94 11.06 27.90
N THR A 220 5.89 10.59 29.15
CA THR A 220 7.01 10.70 30.08
C THR A 220 8.13 9.70 29.78
N SER A 221 9.29 9.88 30.41
CA SER A 221 10.43 8.96 30.21
C SER A 221 10.25 7.60 30.90
N GLN A 222 9.26 7.46 31.78
CA GLN A 222 9.01 6.24 32.55
C GLN A 222 8.22 5.22 31.71
N ASP A 223 7.12 5.68 31.09
CA ASP A 223 6.26 4.90 30.17
C ASP A 223 7.08 4.14 29.12
N LYS A 224 8.07 4.83 28.53
CA LYS A 224 8.96 4.26 27.50
C LYS A 224 9.78 3.07 27.96
N ARG A 225 10.14 2.97 29.25
CA ARG A 225 10.97 1.86 29.76
C ARG A 225 10.16 0.60 30.03
N GLU A 226 8.95 0.76 30.58
CA GLU A 226 8.06 -0.37 30.84
C GLU A 226 7.58 -1.04 29.55
N ILE A 227 7.22 -0.25 28.54
CA ILE A 227 6.87 -0.72 27.19
C ILE A 227 8.02 -1.52 26.55
N ILE A 228 9.29 -1.13 26.76
CA ILE A 228 10.45 -1.85 26.21
C ILE A 228 10.62 -3.22 26.89
N ASN A 229 10.49 -3.29 28.21
CA ASN A 229 10.72 -4.53 28.97
C ASN A 229 9.65 -5.60 28.70
N GLN A 230 8.38 -5.19 28.53
CA GLN A 230 7.29 -6.10 28.19
C GLN A 230 7.37 -6.60 26.72
N ALA A 231 7.98 -5.84 25.81
CA ALA A 231 8.10 -6.21 24.40
C ALA A 231 9.14 -7.31 24.10
N SER A 232 9.99 -7.69 25.07
CA SER A 232 11.09 -8.65 24.87
C SER A 232 10.71 -10.14 24.95
N THR A 233 9.54 -10.49 25.47
CA THR A 233 9.23 -11.87 25.91
C THR A 233 8.09 -12.58 25.17
N LEU A 234 7.30 -11.86 24.35
CA LEU A 234 6.07 -12.40 23.75
C LEU A 234 6.27 -12.86 22.29
N LYS A 235 5.73 -14.05 21.99
CA LYS A 235 5.95 -14.79 20.73
C LYS A 235 4.64 -15.41 20.19
N SER A 236 3.56 -14.63 20.17
CA SER A 236 2.23 -15.04 19.72
C SER A 236 1.54 -13.95 18.88
N PRO A 237 0.54 -14.26 18.03
CA PRO A 237 0.07 -13.32 16.99
C PRO A 237 -0.92 -12.25 17.51
N ASN A 238 -1.73 -12.58 18.51
CA ASN A 238 -2.84 -11.73 18.97
C ASN A 238 -2.42 -10.91 20.19
N LEU A 239 -2.05 -9.64 19.96
CA LEU A 239 -1.64 -8.72 21.03
C LEU A 239 -2.82 -7.82 21.44
N THR A 240 -3.56 -8.24 22.47
CA THR A 240 -4.52 -7.41 23.21
C THR A 240 -3.82 -6.79 24.41
N ILE A 241 -3.52 -5.49 24.34
CA ILE A 241 -2.99 -4.75 25.49
C ILE A 241 -4.17 -4.13 26.24
N SER A 242 -4.28 -4.40 27.55
CA SER A 242 -5.23 -3.73 28.44
C SER A 242 -4.47 -2.71 29.29
N VAL A 243 -4.83 -1.44 29.16
CA VAL A 243 -4.37 -0.36 30.05
C VAL A 243 -5.60 0.34 30.59
N ASN A 244 -5.67 0.53 31.91
CA ASN A 244 -6.81 1.15 32.61
C ASN A 244 -8.19 0.62 32.15
N GLY A 245 -8.31 -0.71 32.04
CA GLY A 245 -9.55 -1.40 31.65
C GLY A 245 -9.96 -1.24 30.18
N THR A 246 -9.14 -0.58 29.34
CA THR A 246 -9.41 -0.39 27.92
C THR A 246 -8.63 -1.42 27.09
N THR A 247 -9.35 -2.38 26.49
CA THR A 247 -8.76 -3.42 25.64
C THR A 247 -8.43 -2.86 24.25
N ILE A 248 -7.16 -2.55 23.98
CA ILE A 248 -6.72 -2.08 22.67
C ILE A 248 -6.49 -3.30 21.76
N ASN A 249 -7.46 -3.58 20.89
CA ASN A 249 -7.33 -4.56 19.81
C ASN A 249 -6.42 -4.01 18.70
N LEU A 250 -5.22 -4.55 18.56
CA LEU A 250 -4.23 -4.11 17.56
C LEU A 250 -4.51 -4.60 16.12
N SER A 251 -5.67 -5.20 15.85
CA SER A 251 -6.11 -5.66 14.52
C SER A 251 -6.17 -4.55 13.46
N GLY A 252 -6.25 -3.27 13.87
CA GLY A 252 -6.11 -2.12 12.97
C GLY A 252 -4.72 -1.99 12.33
N VAL A 253 -3.65 -2.40 13.03
CA VAL A 253 -2.27 -2.27 12.52
C VAL A 253 -1.98 -3.31 11.44
N GLU A 254 -2.42 -4.54 11.65
CA GLU A 254 -2.25 -5.63 10.68
C GLU A 254 -2.99 -5.35 9.37
N SER A 255 -4.18 -4.74 9.45
CA SER A 255 -4.99 -4.41 8.27
C SER A 255 -4.51 -3.17 7.51
N ILE A 256 -3.94 -2.14 8.18
CA ILE A 256 -3.24 -1.04 7.48
C ILE A 256 -2.00 -1.57 6.74
N LEU A 257 -1.25 -2.50 7.36
CA LEU A 257 -0.09 -3.14 6.74
C LEU A 257 -0.51 -3.98 5.52
N GLN A 258 -1.65 -4.68 5.59
CA GLN A 258 -2.25 -5.38 4.45
C GLN A 258 -2.59 -4.43 3.30
N SER A 259 -3.27 -3.29 3.54
CA SER A 259 -3.56 -2.30 2.49
C SER A 259 -2.29 -1.84 1.75
N LYS A 260 -1.21 -1.56 2.49
CA LYS A 260 0.04 -1.08 1.93
C LYS A 260 0.76 -2.14 1.10
N ILE A 261 0.85 -3.37 1.63
CA ILE A 261 1.45 -4.51 0.91
C ILE A 261 0.64 -4.81 -0.35
N LEU A 262 -0.69 -4.81 -0.28
CA LEU A 262 -1.57 -5.15 -1.40
C LEU A 262 -1.47 -4.11 -2.53
N GLY A 263 -1.45 -2.81 -2.20
CA GLY A 263 -1.28 -1.73 -3.19
C GLY A 263 0.09 -1.72 -3.87
N VAL A 264 1.17 -1.94 -3.11
CA VAL A 264 2.54 -2.04 -3.65
C VAL A 264 2.68 -3.28 -4.53
N THR A 265 2.23 -4.45 -4.05
CA THR A 265 2.34 -5.72 -4.78
C THR A 265 1.48 -5.71 -6.05
N GLY A 266 0.26 -5.18 -5.98
CA GLY A 266 -0.61 -4.99 -7.14
C GLY A 266 0.01 -4.06 -8.19
N SER A 267 0.66 -2.98 -7.78
CA SER A 267 1.39 -2.07 -8.69
C SER A 267 2.57 -2.74 -9.37
N ILE A 268 3.32 -3.60 -8.66
CA ILE A 268 4.43 -4.38 -9.22
C ILE A 268 3.91 -5.45 -10.20
N ILE A 269 2.84 -6.18 -9.83
CA ILE A 269 2.21 -7.19 -10.69
C ILE A 269 1.65 -6.55 -11.97
N LEU A 270 1.00 -5.38 -11.87
CA LEU A 270 0.51 -4.62 -13.02
C LEU A 270 1.66 -4.17 -13.93
N PHE A 271 2.75 -3.64 -13.37
CA PHE A 271 3.94 -3.23 -14.13
C PHE A 271 4.56 -4.41 -14.90
N ILE A 272 4.74 -5.56 -14.24
CA ILE A 272 5.23 -6.79 -14.87
C ILE A 272 4.25 -7.26 -15.96
N GLY A 273 2.95 -7.21 -15.70
CA GLY A 273 1.88 -7.61 -16.63
C GLY A 273 1.86 -6.87 -17.97
N VAL A 274 2.42 -5.65 -18.03
CA VAL A 274 2.52 -4.90 -19.30
C VAL A 274 3.58 -5.48 -20.24
N PHE A 275 4.63 -6.11 -19.69
CA PHE A 275 5.73 -6.68 -20.46
C PHE A 275 5.57 -8.19 -20.74
N THR A 276 4.68 -8.89 -20.02
CA THR A 276 4.41 -10.32 -20.26
C THR A 276 3.56 -10.54 -21.53
N PRO A 277 3.68 -11.72 -22.17
CA PRO A 277 2.90 -12.02 -23.37
C PRO A 277 1.40 -12.05 -23.06
N ILE A 278 0.65 -11.30 -23.86
CA ILE A 278 -0.83 -11.26 -23.85
C ILE A 278 -1.43 -12.07 -24.99
N VAL A 279 -0.69 -12.21 -26.10
CA VAL A 279 -1.09 -12.92 -27.32
C VAL A 279 0.15 -13.51 -27.98
N THR A 280 0.04 -14.71 -28.55
CA THR A 280 1.04 -15.28 -29.47
C THR A 280 0.40 -15.57 -30.82
N ALA A 281 1.04 -15.12 -31.91
CA ALA A 281 0.58 -15.32 -33.27
C ALA A 281 1.69 -15.99 -34.13
N PRO A 282 1.32 -16.81 -35.14
CA PRO A 282 2.29 -17.35 -36.10
C PRO A 282 3.10 -16.24 -36.78
N MET A 283 4.36 -16.52 -37.11
CA MET A 283 5.35 -15.62 -37.75
C MET A 283 5.73 -14.36 -36.95
N ILE A 284 4.81 -13.77 -36.18
CA ILE A 284 4.99 -12.53 -35.41
C ILE A 284 5.50 -12.80 -33.99
N GLY A 285 5.27 -14.01 -33.46
CA GLY A 285 5.74 -14.42 -32.14
C GLY A 285 4.86 -13.93 -30.99
N SER A 286 5.49 -13.63 -29.85
CA SER A 286 4.80 -13.20 -28.62
C SER A 286 4.67 -11.69 -28.51
N LEU A 287 3.44 -11.19 -28.48
CA LEU A 287 3.14 -9.78 -28.25
C LEU A 287 2.79 -9.54 -26.77
N ASN A 288 3.40 -8.51 -26.20
CA ASN A 288 3.07 -7.97 -24.87
C ASN A 288 2.25 -6.68 -24.99
N TYR A 289 1.61 -6.25 -23.91
CA TYR A 289 0.70 -5.10 -23.93
C TYR A 289 1.43 -3.77 -24.22
N PHE A 290 2.75 -3.69 -23.94
CA PHE A 290 3.60 -2.56 -24.28
C PHE A 290 3.81 -2.32 -25.80
N HIS A 291 3.85 -3.39 -26.60
CA HIS A 291 4.10 -3.34 -28.05
C HIS A 291 5.29 -2.42 -28.45
N ASN A 292 6.44 -2.57 -27.77
CA ASN A 292 7.62 -1.71 -27.93
C ASN A 292 7.33 -0.20 -27.90
N GLY A 293 6.43 0.23 -27.01
CA GLY A 293 6.05 1.63 -26.82
C GLY A 293 5.00 2.16 -27.80
N LYS A 294 4.52 1.33 -28.74
CA LYS A 294 3.46 1.68 -29.70
C LYS A 294 2.05 1.26 -29.24
N GLY A 295 1.93 0.60 -28.08
CA GLY A 295 0.67 0.12 -27.52
C GLY A 295 0.24 0.86 -26.26
N ASP A 296 -1.02 0.63 -25.87
CA ASP A 296 -1.67 1.26 -24.70
C ASP A 296 -0.95 0.98 -23.36
N GLY A 297 -0.01 0.01 -23.33
CA GLY A 297 0.82 -0.30 -22.16
C GLY A 297 1.66 0.85 -21.63
N VAL A 298 1.98 1.87 -22.44
CA VAL A 298 2.61 3.10 -21.93
C VAL A 298 1.74 3.75 -20.85
N VAL A 299 0.41 3.77 -21.05
CA VAL A 299 -0.56 4.32 -20.09
C VAL A 299 -0.62 3.47 -18.82
N LEU A 300 -0.62 2.14 -18.96
CA LEU A 300 -0.59 1.23 -17.79
C LEU A 300 0.70 1.31 -16.99
N LEU A 301 1.86 1.53 -17.62
CA LEU A 301 3.12 1.74 -16.89
C LEU A 301 3.10 3.05 -16.09
N ILE A 302 2.59 4.13 -16.68
CA ILE A 302 2.39 5.41 -15.98
C ILE A 302 1.44 5.22 -14.79
N LEU A 303 0.29 4.56 -15.00
CA LEU A 303 -0.67 4.26 -13.94
C LEU A 303 -0.11 3.33 -12.84
N ALA A 304 0.73 2.35 -13.19
CA ALA A 304 1.40 1.47 -12.24
C ALA A 304 2.43 2.21 -11.39
N VAL A 305 3.24 3.10 -11.99
CA VAL A 305 4.21 3.94 -11.26
C VAL A 305 3.50 4.95 -10.35
N ILE A 306 2.42 5.59 -10.83
CA ILE A 306 1.61 6.48 -9.98
C ILE A 306 0.97 5.68 -8.84
N SER A 307 0.42 4.49 -9.10
CA SER A 307 -0.17 3.62 -8.07
C SER A 307 0.86 3.20 -7.02
N LEU A 308 2.07 2.84 -7.42
CA LEU A 308 3.18 2.51 -6.52
C LEU A 308 3.53 3.71 -5.62
N ILE A 309 3.65 4.91 -6.20
CA ILE A 309 3.93 6.15 -5.46
C ILE A 309 2.78 6.48 -4.49
N LEU A 310 1.52 6.30 -4.89
CA LEU A 310 0.35 6.54 -4.05
C LEU A 310 0.22 5.53 -2.91
N ALA A 311 0.53 4.25 -3.14
CA ALA A 311 0.54 3.22 -2.11
C ALA A 311 1.68 3.44 -1.10
N VAL A 312 2.89 3.79 -1.56
CA VAL A 312 4.02 4.13 -0.69
C VAL A 312 3.74 5.39 0.16
N LYS A 313 3.08 6.40 -0.43
CA LYS A 313 2.64 7.64 0.24
C LYS A 313 1.28 7.52 0.96
N GLU A 314 0.70 6.32 1.04
CA GLU A 314 -0.55 6.02 1.76
C GLU A 314 -1.76 6.88 1.34
N LYS A 315 -1.79 7.35 0.08
CA LYS A 315 -2.86 8.21 -0.48
C LYS A 315 -3.97 7.41 -1.16
N TYR A 316 -4.53 6.43 -0.44
CA TYR A 316 -5.48 5.43 -0.98
C TYR A 316 -6.73 5.99 -1.66
N LYS A 317 -7.24 7.18 -1.27
CA LYS A 317 -8.35 7.86 -1.98
C LYS A 317 -8.06 8.16 -3.46
N TRP A 318 -6.78 8.34 -3.83
CA TRP A 318 -6.35 8.52 -5.21
C TRP A 318 -5.97 7.20 -5.88
N LEU A 319 -5.57 6.20 -5.09
CA LEU A 319 -5.23 4.85 -5.56
C LEU A 319 -6.46 4.12 -6.15
N TRP A 320 -7.67 4.41 -5.64
CA TRP A 320 -8.92 3.90 -6.21
C TRP A 320 -9.07 4.29 -7.69
N TRP A 321 -8.84 5.57 -8.01
CA TRP A 321 -8.93 6.10 -9.37
C TRP A 321 -7.88 5.52 -10.30
N THR A 322 -6.63 5.31 -9.84
CA THR A 322 -5.59 4.70 -10.70
C THR A 322 -5.82 3.21 -10.93
N GLY A 323 -6.36 2.48 -9.94
CA GLY A 323 -6.81 1.10 -10.12
C GLY A 323 -7.96 0.98 -11.11
N LEU A 324 -9.00 1.81 -10.97
CA LEU A 324 -10.14 1.84 -11.88
C LEU A 324 -9.76 2.25 -13.31
N ALA A 325 -8.91 3.27 -13.46
CA ALA A 325 -8.37 3.68 -14.77
C ALA A 325 -7.55 2.57 -15.42
N SER A 326 -6.73 1.83 -14.65
CA SER A 326 -5.97 0.68 -15.17
C SER A 326 -6.89 -0.42 -15.69
N LEU A 327 -7.94 -0.75 -14.92
CA LEU A 327 -8.94 -1.73 -15.35
C LEU A 327 -9.69 -1.27 -16.61
N GLY A 328 -10.04 0.01 -16.71
CA GLY A 328 -10.65 0.61 -17.90
C GLY A 328 -9.77 0.49 -19.15
N VAL A 329 -8.47 0.81 -19.04
CA VAL A 329 -7.50 0.66 -20.14
C VAL A 329 -7.35 -0.82 -20.56
N ILE A 330 -7.29 -1.76 -19.61
CA ILE A 330 -7.26 -3.20 -19.91
C ILE A 330 -8.51 -3.63 -20.70
N ILE A 331 -9.70 -3.19 -20.29
CA ILE A 331 -10.98 -3.51 -20.96
C ILE A 331 -11.03 -2.90 -22.37
N ILE A 332 -10.62 -1.64 -22.53
CA ILE A 332 -10.54 -0.98 -23.84
C ILE A 332 -9.53 -1.71 -24.75
N GLY A 333 -8.38 -2.14 -24.22
CA GLY A 333 -7.40 -2.94 -24.94
C GLY A 333 -7.94 -4.29 -25.41
N LEU A 334 -8.74 -4.99 -24.59
CA LEU A 334 -9.44 -6.22 -25.00
C LEU A 334 -10.42 -5.98 -26.14
N ILE A 335 -11.22 -4.90 -26.07
CA ILE A 335 -12.19 -4.53 -27.11
C ILE A 335 -11.45 -4.16 -28.42
N ASN A 336 -10.42 -3.33 -28.33
CA ASN A 336 -9.57 -2.95 -29.45
C ASN A 336 -8.89 -4.16 -30.11
N PHE A 337 -8.45 -5.15 -29.32
CA PHE A 337 -7.88 -6.39 -29.83
C PHE A 337 -8.92 -7.24 -30.59
N GLN A 338 -10.12 -7.44 -30.02
CA GLN A 338 -11.21 -8.16 -30.69
C GLN A 338 -11.60 -7.51 -32.03
N ILE A 339 -11.72 -6.18 -32.05
CA ILE A 339 -11.99 -5.42 -33.30
C ILE A 339 -10.88 -5.64 -34.32
N ARG A 340 -9.60 -5.54 -33.93
CA ARG A 340 -8.46 -5.77 -34.83
C ARG A 340 -8.41 -7.18 -35.39
N ILE A 341 -8.69 -8.22 -34.59
CA ILE A 341 -8.75 -9.60 -35.08
C ILE A 341 -9.91 -9.77 -36.07
N SER A 342 -11.07 -9.15 -35.83
CA SER A 342 -12.18 -9.15 -36.79
C SER A 342 -11.84 -8.44 -38.10
N GLN A 343 -11.11 -7.32 -38.04
CA GLN A 343 -10.64 -6.57 -39.23
C GLN A 343 -9.56 -7.33 -40.00
N LEU A 344 -8.63 -7.98 -39.31
CA LEU A 344 -7.65 -8.85 -39.95
C LEU A 344 -8.34 -10.00 -40.67
N LYS A 345 -9.37 -10.61 -40.06
CA LYS A 345 -10.17 -11.64 -40.73
C LYS A 345 -10.89 -11.11 -41.98
N SER A 346 -11.59 -9.97 -41.92
CA SER A 346 -12.27 -9.43 -43.12
C SER A 346 -11.30 -9.14 -44.25
N ASN A 347 -10.18 -8.48 -43.94
CA ASN A 347 -9.22 -8.05 -44.96
C ASN A 347 -8.49 -9.25 -45.58
N MET A 348 -8.10 -10.25 -44.78
CA MET A 348 -7.51 -11.49 -45.29
C MET A 348 -8.51 -12.35 -46.07
N GLU A 349 -9.79 -12.34 -45.70
CA GLU A 349 -10.84 -13.03 -46.46
C GLU A 349 -11.10 -12.41 -47.84
N GLU A 350 -10.84 -11.11 -47.99
CA GLU A 350 -10.92 -10.33 -49.24
C GLU A 350 -9.63 -10.45 -50.08
N GLU A 351 -8.45 -10.24 -49.50
CA GLU A 351 -7.15 -10.37 -50.19
C GLU A 351 -6.87 -11.81 -50.68
N LEU A 352 -7.37 -12.83 -49.99
CA LEU A 352 -7.29 -14.24 -50.41
C LEU A 352 -8.56 -14.76 -51.09
N ALA A 353 -9.46 -13.88 -51.55
CA ALA A 353 -10.65 -14.29 -52.30
C ALA A 353 -10.26 -15.01 -53.61
N GLY A 354 -10.65 -16.30 -53.72
CA GLY A 354 -10.30 -17.15 -54.86
C GLY A 354 -8.90 -17.78 -54.81
N ASN A 355 -8.09 -17.48 -53.79
CA ASN A 355 -6.74 -18.03 -53.64
C ASN A 355 -6.77 -19.37 -52.86
N PRO A 356 -6.07 -20.44 -53.32
CA PRO A 356 -6.02 -21.73 -52.61
C PRO A 356 -5.47 -21.63 -51.17
N PHE A 357 -4.72 -20.57 -50.84
CA PHE A 357 -4.20 -20.37 -49.48
C PHE A 357 -5.24 -19.83 -48.47
N LYS A 358 -6.47 -19.49 -48.87
CA LYS A 358 -7.51 -19.00 -47.94
C LYS A 358 -7.77 -19.94 -46.76
N GLY A 359 -7.76 -21.26 -47.00
CA GLY A 359 -7.92 -22.26 -45.92
C GLY A 359 -6.80 -22.24 -44.88
N PHE A 360 -5.57 -21.87 -45.28
CA PHE A 360 -4.44 -21.71 -44.35
C PHE A 360 -4.51 -20.38 -43.58
N ALA A 361 -5.09 -19.33 -44.17
CA ALA A 361 -5.34 -18.06 -43.49
C ALA A 361 -6.35 -18.21 -42.34
N ASP A 362 -7.46 -18.95 -42.54
CA ASP A 362 -8.41 -19.25 -41.46
C ASP A 362 -7.76 -20.06 -40.32
N VAL A 363 -6.92 -21.04 -40.64
CA VAL A 363 -6.15 -21.83 -39.64
C VAL A 363 -5.14 -20.95 -38.89
N ALA A 364 -4.44 -20.04 -39.60
CA ALA A 364 -3.50 -19.12 -38.97
C ALA A 364 -4.19 -18.18 -37.97
N ILE A 365 -5.35 -17.62 -38.32
CA ILE A 365 -6.16 -16.78 -37.41
C ILE A 365 -6.67 -17.60 -36.22
N GLN A 366 -7.13 -18.83 -36.42
CA GLN A 366 -7.58 -19.71 -35.33
C GLN A 366 -6.44 -20.12 -34.37
N SER A 367 -5.18 -20.11 -34.84
CA SER A 367 -4.00 -20.44 -34.02
C SER A 367 -3.50 -19.30 -33.13
N VAL A 368 -4.13 -18.12 -33.16
CA VAL A 368 -3.79 -16.98 -32.28
C VAL A 368 -4.21 -17.29 -30.83
N GLN A 369 -3.23 -17.58 -29.98
CA GLN A 369 -3.47 -17.98 -28.59
C GLN A 369 -3.44 -16.77 -27.64
N ILE A 370 -4.45 -16.68 -26.77
CA ILE A 370 -4.48 -15.74 -25.64
C ILE A 370 -3.51 -16.24 -24.56
N GLN A 371 -2.62 -15.37 -24.09
CA GLN A 371 -1.55 -15.70 -23.15
C GLN A 371 -1.80 -15.12 -21.75
N TRP A 372 -1.07 -15.66 -20.76
CA TRP A 372 -1.28 -15.44 -19.33
C TRP A 372 -1.10 -13.99 -18.84
N GLY A 373 -0.54 -13.08 -19.65
CA GLY A 373 -0.33 -11.66 -19.28
C GLY A 373 -1.62 -10.95 -18.85
N TRP A 374 -2.76 -11.26 -19.46
CA TRP A 374 -4.07 -10.72 -19.05
C TRP A 374 -4.42 -11.02 -17.59
N VAL A 375 -4.05 -12.21 -17.08
CA VAL A 375 -4.29 -12.58 -15.68
C VAL A 375 -3.49 -11.69 -14.75
N LEU A 376 -2.23 -11.39 -15.08
CA LEU A 376 -1.38 -10.49 -14.29
C LEU A 376 -1.87 -9.05 -14.33
N LEU A 377 -2.29 -8.55 -15.50
CA LEU A 377 -2.86 -7.21 -15.66
C LEU A 377 -4.13 -7.03 -14.80
N ILE A 378 -5.08 -7.97 -14.91
CA ILE A 378 -6.35 -7.94 -14.16
C ILE A 378 -6.11 -8.12 -12.65
N LEU A 379 -5.22 -9.06 -12.25
CA LEU A 379 -4.88 -9.29 -10.85
C LEU A 379 -4.20 -8.06 -10.22
N GLY A 380 -3.25 -7.44 -10.92
CA GLY A 380 -2.56 -6.23 -10.46
C GLY A 380 -3.52 -5.06 -10.25
N ALA A 381 -4.38 -4.77 -11.24
CA ALA A 381 -5.43 -3.76 -11.11
C ALA A 381 -6.43 -4.08 -9.98
N GLY A 382 -6.86 -5.35 -9.87
CA GLY A 382 -7.76 -5.80 -8.80
C GLY A 382 -7.17 -5.64 -7.40
N MET A 383 -5.88 -5.93 -7.21
CA MET A 383 -5.17 -5.73 -5.94
C MET A 383 -5.03 -4.24 -5.58
N ILE A 384 -4.80 -3.36 -6.55
CA ILE A 384 -4.78 -1.89 -6.35
C ILE A 384 -6.16 -1.38 -5.90
N ILE A 385 -7.23 -1.83 -6.57
CA ILE A 385 -8.62 -1.48 -6.22
C ILE A 385 -8.97 -2.02 -4.82
N ALA A 386 -8.65 -3.26 -4.51
CA ALA A 386 -8.89 -3.86 -3.20
C ALA A 386 -8.15 -3.12 -2.08
N ALA A 387 -6.89 -2.73 -2.29
CA ALA A 387 -6.11 -1.94 -1.34
C ALA A 387 -6.78 -0.59 -1.02
N ALA A 388 -7.36 0.05 -2.03
CA ALA A 388 -8.12 1.29 -1.82
C ALA A 388 -9.43 1.06 -1.04
N ILE A 389 -10.22 0.04 -1.41
CA ILE A 389 -11.50 -0.28 -0.75
C ILE A 389 -11.32 -0.67 0.72
N ILE A 390 -10.28 -1.45 1.05
CA ILE A 390 -9.98 -1.83 2.44
C ILE A 390 -9.70 -0.57 3.28
N GLN A 391 -8.86 0.33 2.77
CA GLN A 391 -8.53 1.57 3.49
C GLN A 391 -9.68 2.58 3.54
N GLU A 392 -10.54 2.63 2.51
CA GLU A 392 -11.71 3.50 2.50
C GLU A 392 -12.71 3.11 3.59
N LYS A 393 -13.00 1.80 3.74
CA LYS A 393 -13.82 1.30 4.85
C LYS A 393 -13.21 1.67 6.21
N GLN A 394 -11.90 1.54 6.40
CA GLN A 394 -11.25 1.98 7.64
C GLN A 394 -11.40 3.48 7.91
N ASN A 395 -11.35 4.33 6.88
CA ASN A 395 -11.50 5.77 7.01
C ASN A 395 -12.87 6.17 7.58
N ILE A 396 -13.92 5.39 7.26
CA ILE A 396 -15.29 5.56 7.80
C ILE A 396 -15.35 5.19 9.30
N TYR A 397 -14.51 4.26 9.76
CA TYR A 397 -14.38 3.89 11.18
C TYR A 397 -13.30 4.68 11.95
N GLN A 398 -12.57 5.59 11.31
CA GLN A 398 -11.43 6.33 11.89
C GLN A 398 -11.67 7.84 12.08
N VAL A 399 -12.94 8.23 12.31
CA VAL A 399 -13.27 9.58 12.80
C VAL A 399 -12.99 9.64 14.32
N GLY A 400 -11.72 9.53 14.72
CA GLY A 400 -11.32 9.58 16.13
C GLY A 400 -9.93 9.03 16.47
N HIS A 401 -8.88 9.85 16.30
CA HIS A 401 -7.63 9.80 17.09
C HIS A 401 -6.80 8.49 17.13
N VAL A 402 -6.32 7.97 15.99
CA VAL A 402 -5.06 7.19 15.96
C VAL A 402 -4.15 7.65 14.80
N LYS A 403 -3.29 8.65 15.04
CA LYS A 403 -2.37 9.22 14.02
C LYS A 403 -0.90 9.32 14.42
N TYR A 404 -0.50 8.71 15.55
CA TYR A 404 0.82 8.92 16.16
C TYR A 404 1.72 7.67 16.28
N PHE A 405 1.37 6.56 15.61
CA PHE A 405 2.11 5.29 15.73
C PHE A 405 2.82 4.82 14.43
N SER A 406 2.80 5.63 13.37
CA SER A 406 3.44 5.31 12.08
C SER A 406 4.98 5.21 12.17
N ASP A 407 5.59 6.04 13.00
CA ASP A 407 7.01 6.38 12.83
C ASP A 407 7.97 5.43 13.57
N LEU A 408 7.48 4.74 14.61
CA LEU A 408 8.29 3.88 15.49
C LEU A 408 8.55 2.47 14.95
N PHE A 409 7.71 1.95 14.05
CA PHE A 409 7.85 0.58 13.53
C PHE A 409 8.69 0.47 12.24
N ASN A 410 8.97 1.61 11.61
CA ASN A 410 9.45 1.71 10.23
C ASN A 410 10.85 1.09 10.00
N ILE A 411 11.69 0.96 11.03
CA ILE A 411 13.09 0.51 10.88
C ILE A 411 13.26 -1.02 10.96
N LYS A 412 12.45 -1.73 11.77
CA LYS A 412 12.58 -3.20 11.96
C LYS A 412 11.82 -4.00 10.90
N GLN A 413 10.61 -3.57 10.50
CA GLN A 413 9.88 -4.26 9.42
C GLN A 413 10.47 -3.97 8.04
N ALA A 414 10.91 -2.74 7.75
CA ALA A 414 11.53 -2.42 6.46
C ALA A 414 12.77 -3.29 6.16
N LYS A 415 13.60 -3.60 7.17
CA LYS A 415 14.73 -4.53 7.00
C LYS A 415 14.29 -5.96 6.66
N LYS A 416 13.23 -6.48 7.30
CA LYS A 416 12.67 -7.80 6.94
C LYS A 416 12.06 -7.79 5.53
N ALA A 417 11.35 -6.72 5.15
CA ALA A 417 10.80 -6.55 3.82
C ALA A 417 11.89 -6.46 2.74
N TYR A 418 12.99 -5.73 2.99
CA TYR A 418 14.14 -5.68 2.07
C TYR A 418 14.85 -7.03 1.93
N ILE A 419 14.99 -7.79 3.02
CA ILE A 419 15.56 -9.15 2.96
C ILE A 419 14.64 -10.08 2.17
N PHE A 420 13.32 -10.02 2.37
CA PHE A 420 12.36 -10.84 1.62
C PHE A 420 12.29 -10.44 0.13
N LEU A 421 12.28 -9.14 -0.17
CA LEU A 421 12.36 -8.60 -1.53
C LEU A 421 13.66 -9.05 -2.22
N GLY A 422 14.80 -8.99 -1.51
CA GLY A 422 16.08 -9.47 -1.99
C GLY A 422 16.10 -10.98 -2.25
N LEU A 423 15.51 -11.78 -1.35
CA LEU A 423 15.40 -13.24 -1.54
C LEU A 423 14.45 -13.62 -2.68
N VAL A 424 13.37 -12.86 -2.92
CA VAL A 424 12.51 -13.05 -4.10
C VAL A 424 13.21 -12.60 -5.39
N LEU A 425 13.96 -11.50 -5.35
CA LEU A 425 14.78 -11.06 -6.48
C LEU A 425 15.85 -12.10 -6.84
N ILE A 426 16.58 -12.62 -5.85
CA ILE A 426 17.67 -13.59 -6.04
C ILE A 426 17.15 -15.01 -6.32
N GLY A 427 16.03 -15.41 -5.72
CA GLY A 427 15.49 -16.77 -5.83
C GLY A 427 14.47 -16.99 -6.96
N VAL A 428 13.85 -15.93 -7.48
CA VAL A 428 12.81 -16.03 -8.53
C VAL A 428 13.16 -15.20 -9.76
N ILE A 429 13.63 -13.97 -9.58
CA ILE A 429 13.83 -13.04 -10.71
C ILE A 429 15.19 -13.26 -11.40
N ILE A 430 16.31 -13.37 -10.67
CA ILE A 430 17.62 -13.63 -11.27
C ILE A 430 17.67 -14.98 -12.02
N PRO A 431 17.17 -16.11 -11.49
CA PRO A 431 17.14 -17.37 -12.24
C PRO A 431 16.24 -17.28 -13.48
N LYS A 432 15.13 -16.54 -13.41
CA LYS A 432 14.21 -16.40 -14.55
C LYS A 432 14.74 -15.43 -15.62
N ILE A 433 15.46 -14.37 -15.24
CA ILE A 433 16.21 -13.53 -16.18
C ILE A 433 17.33 -14.35 -16.82
N PHE A 434 18.03 -15.20 -16.07
CA PHE A 434 19.07 -16.08 -16.62
C PHE A 434 18.47 -17.07 -17.65
N ILE A 435 17.32 -17.67 -17.35
CA ILE A 435 16.55 -18.49 -18.30
C ILE A 435 16.15 -17.68 -19.54
N GLU A 436 15.52 -16.51 -19.38
CA GLU A 436 15.07 -15.67 -20.50
C GLU A 436 16.24 -15.19 -21.39
N VAL A 437 17.37 -14.82 -20.80
CA VAL A 437 18.59 -14.42 -21.52
C VAL A 437 19.24 -15.60 -22.23
N SER A 438 19.22 -16.81 -21.65
CA SER A 438 19.67 -18.02 -22.36
C SER A 438 18.73 -18.37 -23.53
N HIS A 439 17.42 -18.21 -23.36
CA HIS A 439 16.41 -18.47 -24.40
C HIS A 439 16.47 -17.44 -25.55
N GLN A 440 16.77 -16.17 -25.25
CA GLN A 440 17.08 -15.14 -26.25
C GLN A 440 18.31 -15.52 -27.12
N LEU A 441 19.35 -16.09 -26.50
CA LEU A 441 20.55 -16.52 -27.22
C LEU A 441 20.26 -17.67 -28.20
N GLU A 442 19.32 -18.56 -27.85
CA GLU A 442 18.92 -19.71 -28.67
C GLU A 442 17.91 -19.32 -29.76
N TYR A 443 16.97 -18.41 -29.46
CA TYR A 443 16.02 -17.84 -30.43
C TYR A 443 16.74 -17.18 -31.63
N ASN A 444 17.77 -16.37 -31.37
CA ASN A 444 18.53 -15.69 -32.42
C ASN A 444 19.23 -16.69 -33.37
N GLN A 445 19.66 -17.85 -32.87
CA GLN A 445 20.20 -18.91 -33.73
C GLN A 445 19.11 -19.57 -34.59
N GLN A 446 17.89 -19.68 -34.08
CA GLN A 446 16.77 -20.28 -34.81
C GLN A 446 16.22 -19.34 -35.90
N GLU A 447 16.14 -18.03 -35.65
CA GLU A 447 15.86 -17.04 -36.71
C GLU A 447 16.94 -17.06 -37.80
N THR A 448 18.22 -17.05 -37.39
CA THR A 448 19.36 -17.12 -38.33
C THR A 448 19.30 -18.38 -39.20
N LYS A 449 19.00 -19.55 -38.62
CA LYS A 449 18.79 -20.81 -39.37
C LYS A 449 17.60 -20.72 -40.33
N ALA A 450 16.48 -20.11 -39.92
CA ALA A 450 15.32 -19.92 -40.80
C ALA A 450 15.66 -19.02 -42.00
N LYS A 451 16.30 -17.87 -41.77
CA LYS A 451 16.80 -16.98 -42.83
C LYS A 451 17.79 -17.70 -43.76
N GLN A 452 18.70 -18.51 -43.22
CA GLN A 452 19.63 -19.31 -44.04
C GLN A 452 18.96 -20.44 -44.82
N SER A 453 17.82 -20.98 -44.37
CA SER A 453 17.08 -22.02 -45.09
C SER A 453 16.42 -21.51 -46.39
N GLU A 454 16.05 -20.22 -46.45
CA GLU A 454 15.57 -19.55 -47.67
C GLU A 454 16.57 -19.73 -48.82
N ALA A 455 17.83 -19.29 -48.61
CA ALA A 455 18.86 -19.32 -49.63
C ALA A 455 19.21 -20.75 -50.08
N LYS A 456 19.18 -21.72 -49.16
CA LYS A 456 19.39 -23.14 -49.49
C LYS A 456 18.27 -23.66 -50.39
N VAL A 457 17.01 -23.43 -50.04
CA VAL A 457 15.85 -23.84 -50.86
C VAL A 457 15.85 -23.13 -52.22
N TYR A 458 16.25 -21.86 -52.27
CA TYR A 458 16.29 -21.08 -53.52
C TYR A 458 17.42 -21.55 -54.44
N ILE A 459 18.66 -21.73 -53.96
CA ILE A 459 19.74 -22.29 -54.78
C ILE A 459 19.42 -23.73 -55.21
N GLY A 460 18.91 -24.58 -54.31
CA GLY A 460 18.49 -25.94 -54.65
C GLY A 460 17.44 -25.97 -55.76
N SER A 461 16.45 -25.08 -55.69
CA SER A 461 15.42 -24.92 -56.74
C SER A 461 16.01 -24.39 -58.05
N ILE A 462 16.86 -23.36 -58.01
CA ILE A 462 17.48 -22.78 -59.21
C ILE A 462 18.39 -23.79 -59.91
N ASN A 463 19.24 -24.53 -59.18
CA ASN A 463 20.10 -25.55 -59.78
C ASN A 463 19.28 -26.69 -60.43
N ARG A 464 18.18 -27.14 -59.80
CA ARG A 464 17.27 -28.12 -60.40
C ARG A 464 16.55 -27.56 -61.64
N GLY A 465 16.16 -26.28 -61.60
CA GLY A 465 15.63 -25.54 -62.75
C GLY A 465 16.64 -25.46 -63.90
N GLN A 466 17.90 -25.15 -63.63
CA GLN A 466 18.98 -25.14 -64.63
C GLN A 466 19.19 -26.50 -65.29
N GLN A 467 19.10 -27.60 -64.53
CA GLN A 467 19.15 -28.96 -65.10
C GLN A 467 17.97 -29.23 -66.05
N ILE A 468 16.74 -28.85 -65.67
CA ILE A 468 15.55 -29.00 -66.53
C ILE A 468 15.66 -28.12 -67.78
N PHE A 469 16.03 -26.85 -67.61
CA PHE A 469 16.16 -25.90 -68.71
C PHE A 469 17.23 -26.33 -69.71
N HIS A 470 18.36 -26.87 -69.25
CA HIS A 470 19.39 -27.41 -70.14
C HIS A 470 18.89 -28.63 -70.93
N LEU A 471 18.14 -29.55 -70.31
CA LEU A 471 17.51 -30.68 -71.00
C LEU A 471 16.47 -30.25 -72.06
N GLU A 472 15.83 -29.10 -71.88
CA GLU A 472 14.87 -28.56 -72.86
C GLU A 472 15.49 -27.69 -73.96
N LYS A 473 16.60 -26.98 -73.68
CA LYS A 473 17.12 -25.90 -74.53
C LYS A 473 18.56 -26.09 -75.02
N ASP A 474 19.29 -27.10 -74.55
CA ASP A 474 20.74 -27.35 -74.80
C ASP A 474 21.68 -26.19 -74.39
N ILE A 475 21.15 -25.25 -73.58
CA ILE A 475 21.86 -24.08 -73.02
C ILE A 475 21.47 -23.92 -71.56
N PHE A 476 22.29 -23.23 -70.76
CA PHE A 476 21.88 -22.84 -69.40
C PHE A 476 21.17 -21.48 -69.42
N ALA A 477 20.20 -21.29 -68.52
CA ALA A 477 19.51 -20.01 -68.36
C ALA A 477 20.45 -18.94 -67.80
N THR A 478 20.21 -17.67 -68.14
CA THR A 478 21.03 -16.53 -67.70
C THR A 478 20.34 -15.65 -66.66
N THR A 479 19.02 -15.71 -66.57
CA THR A 479 18.22 -15.04 -65.54
C THR A 479 17.44 -16.06 -64.71
N ILE A 480 16.87 -15.64 -63.57
CA ILE A 480 16.03 -16.51 -62.73
C ILE A 480 14.62 -16.59 -63.33
N GLU A 481 14.23 -15.52 -64.02
CA GLU A 481 12.98 -15.32 -64.71
C GLU A 481 12.83 -16.29 -65.90
N ASP A 482 13.92 -16.59 -66.63
CA ASP A 482 13.99 -17.63 -67.68
C ASP A 482 13.59 -19.04 -67.19
N LEU A 483 13.74 -19.31 -65.89
CA LEU A 483 13.47 -20.63 -65.28
C LEU A 483 12.01 -20.78 -64.81
N GLU A 484 11.19 -19.72 -64.89
CA GLU A 484 9.78 -19.67 -64.47
C GLU A 484 9.48 -20.06 -62.99
N LEU A 485 10.50 -20.23 -62.14
CA LEU A 485 10.41 -20.84 -60.80
C LEU A 485 9.61 -20.06 -59.74
N SER A 486 9.00 -18.91 -60.08
CA SER A 486 8.34 -18.00 -59.13
C SER A 486 9.24 -17.49 -57.98
N ILE A 487 10.56 -17.62 -58.13
CA ILE A 487 11.59 -17.10 -57.23
C ILE A 487 11.87 -15.64 -57.58
N ARG A 488 12.16 -14.81 -56.56
CA ARG A 488 12.61 -13.43 -56.74
C ARG A 488 14.13 -13.36 -56.72
N SER A 489 14.69 -12.62 -57.68
CA SER A 489 16.11 -12.26 -57.77
C SER A 489 16.60 -11.43 -56.58
N GLU A 490 15.71 -10.78 -55.81
CA GLU A 490 16.04 -10.14 -54.52
C GLU A 490 14.95 -10.39 -53.45
N THR A 491 15.38 -10.71 -52.23
CA THR A 491 14.53 -10.84 -51.03
C THR A 491 14.95 -9.85 -49.95
N SER A 492 14.39 -9.92 -48.73
CA SER A 492 14.93 -9.14 -47.59
C SER A 492 16.34 -9.59 -47.23
N ASN A 493 16.61 -10.90 -47.31
CA ASN A 493 17.76 -11.55 -46.72
C ASN A 493 18.93 -11.72 -47.73
N TYR A 494 18.64 -11.91 -49.02
CA TYR A 494 19.62 -12.22 -50.06
C TYR A 494 19.36 -11.50 -51.39
N VAL A 495 20.42 -11.39 -52.20
CA VAL A 495 20.37 -11.14 -53.64
C VAL A 495 20.81 -12.42 -54.36
N TYR A 496 20.02 -12.87 -55.34
CA TYR A 496 20.26 -14.08 -56.12
C TYR A 496 20.64 -13.71 -57.55
N ASN A 497 21.80 -14.18 -58.01
CA ASN A 497 22.27 -13.95 -59.38
C ASN A 497 22.69 -15.27 -60.04
N ILE A 498 22.49 -15.38 -61.35
CA ILE A 498 22.98 -16.47 -62.19
C ILE A 498 24.10 -15.96 -63.09
N ALA A 499 25.12 -16.79 -63.30
CA ALA A 499 26.18 -16.59 -64.28
C ALA A 499 26.43 -17.91 -65.04
N SER A 500 26.21 -17.89 -66.36
CA SER A 500 26.67 -18.92 -67.29
C SER A 500 27.67 -18.27 -68.24
N THR A 501 28.78 -18.95 -68.53
CA THR A 501 29.92 -18.37 -69.27
C THR A 501 30.28 -19.09 -70.57
N ASP A 502 29.93 -20.37 -70.71
CA ASP A 502 30.50 -21.26 -71.74
C ASP A 502 29.61 -22.46 -72.12
N ASN A 503 28.34 -22.50 -71.66
CA ASN A 503 27.42 -23.64 -71.74
C ASN A 503 27.90 -24.96 -71.09
N SER A 504 29.09 -25.03 -70.49
CA SER A 504 29.54 -26.19 -69.71
C SER A 504 29.10 -26.14 -68.25
N GLN A 505 28.72 -24.95 -67.76
CA GLN A 505 28.30 -24.73 -66.38
C GLN A 505 27.26 -23.60 -66.24
N ALA A 506 26.42 -23.72 -65.21
CA ALA A 506 25.65 -22.63 -64.63
C ALA A 506 26.05 -22.42 -63.18
N ILE A 507 26.31 -21.18 -62.78
CA ILE A 507 26.68 -20.80 -61.42
C ILE A 507 25.59 -19.90 -60.84
N THR A 508 25.11 -20.24 -59.65
CA THR A 508 24.06 -19.50 -58.92
C THR A 508 24.66 -18.96 -57.63
N THR A 509 24.59 -17.65 -57.39
CA THR A 509 25.03 -17.06 -56.11
C THR A 509 23.83 -16.57 -55.29
N ALA A 510 23.91 -16.72 -53.97
CA ALA A 510 23.01 -16.09 -53.01
C ALA A 510 23.85 -15.26 -52.04
N THR A 511 23.86 -13.95 -52.26
CA THR A 511 24.68 -12.98 -51.51
C THR A 511 23.86 -12.41 -50.37
N ALA A 512 24.33 -12.58 -49.13
CA ALA A 512 23.62 -12.10 -47.95
C ALA A 512 23.60 -10.58 -47.84
N LYS A 513 22.44 -10.03 -47.44
CA LYS A 513 22.20 -8.60 -47.23
C LYS A 513 22.37 -8.17 -45.77
N GLU A 514 22.01 -9.03 -44.83
CA GLU A 514 22.15 -8.80 -43.38
C GLU A 514 23.46 -9.33 -42.82
N ASP A 515 23.94 -8.75 -41.72
CA ASP A 515 25.04 -9.34 -40.93
C ASP A 515 24.54 -10.54 -40.12
N GLY A 516 25.40 -11.54 -39.91
CA GLY A 516 25.04 -12.79 -39.23
C GLY A 516 24.59 -13.93 -40.18
N LEU A 517 24.43 -13.65 -41.47
CA LEU A 517 24.11 -14.65 -42.51
C LEU A 517 25.39 -15.17 -43.21
N ARG A 518 25.32 -16.43 -43.68
CA ARG A 518 26.30 -17.02 -44.63
C ARG A 518 25.86 -16.72 -46.06
N SER A 519 26.80 -16.60 -46.99
CA SER A 519 26.49 -16.53 -48.44
C SER A 519 26.77 -17.88 -49.12
N TYR A 520 26.18 -18.10 -50.30
CA TYR A 520 26.19 -19.39 -50.97
C TYR A 520 26.52 -19.26 -52.47
N THR A 521 27.17 -20.28 -53.01
CA THR A 521 27.37 -20.47 -54.45
C THR A 521 27.00 -21.91 -54.83
N GLY A 522 25.91 -22.07 -55.57
CA GLY A 522 25.54 -23.30 -56.26
C GLY A 522 26.18 -23.37 -57.64
N VAL A 523 26.42 -24.58 -58.13
CA VAL A 523 26.88 -24.82 -59.50
C VAL A 523 26.20 -26.06 -60.08
N VAL A 524 25.94 -26.04 -61.40
CA VAL A 524 25.59 -27.20 -62.22
C VAL A 524 26.66 -27.31 -63.31
N PHE A 525 27.36 -28.44 -63.36
CA PHE A 525 28.38 -28.77 -64.36
C PHE A 525 27.85 -29.82 -65.35
N LEU A 526 28.14 -29.64 -66.63
CA LEU A 526 27.92 -30.63 -67.69
C LEU A 526 29.18 -31.50 -67.85
N VAL A 527 29.17 -32.70 -67.28
CA VAL A 527 30.29 -33.64 -67.31
C VAL A 527 30.09 -34.64 -68.45
N LYS A 528 31.15 -34.96 -69.20
CA LYS A 528 31.11 -35.92 -70.31
C LYS A 528 32.07 -37.07 -70.03
N GLU A 529 31.54 -38.28 -69.89
CA GLU A 529 32.28 -39.46 -69.47
C GLU A 529 31.95 -40.64 -70.39
N THR A 530 32.87 -40.94 -71.32
CA THR A 530 32.77 -42.08 -72.27
C THR A 530 31.39 -42.26 -72.91
N ASP A 531 31.01 -41.26 -73.71
CA ASP A 531 29.76 -41.15 -74.48
C ASP A 531 28.45 -40.90 -73.69
N GLU A 532 28.47 -40.90 -72.35
CA GLU A 532 27.37 -40.36 -71.53
C GLU A 532 27.64 -38.91 -71.07
N VAL A 533 26.56 -38.16 -70.85
CA VAL A 533 26.58 -36.75 -70.41
C VAL A 533 25.78 -36.61 -69.12
N GLU A 534 26.46 -36.31 -68.01
CA GLU A 534 25.89 -36.24 -66.67
C GLU A 534 25.94 -34.81 -66.13
N MET A 535 24.82 -34.29 -65.61
CA MET A 535 24.79 -32.97 -64.97
C MET A 535 25.01 -33.07 -63.45
N LYS A 536 26.20 -32.69 -62.98
CA LYS A 536 26.56 -32.71 -61.54
C LYS A 536 26.28 -31.37 -60.89
N THR A 537 25.65 -31.41 -59.71
CA THR A 537 25.28 -30.21 -58.94
C THR A 537 25.95 -30.24 -57.57
N ALA A 538 26.35 -29.07 -57.07
CA ALA A 538 26.81 -28.88 -55.70
C ALA A 538 26.44 -27.47 -55.22
N THR A 539 26.37 -27.28 -53.90
CA THR A 539 26.29 -25.95 -53.28
C THR A 539 27.36 -25.80 -52.22
N CYS A 540 28.05 -24.66 -52.25
CA CYS A 540 29.07 -24.26 -51.31
C CYS A 540 28.53 -23.13 -50.41
N GLU A 541 28.75 -23.21 -49.10
CA GLU A 541 28.43 -22.15 -48.13
C GLU A 541 29.70 -21.55 -47.51
N THR A 542 29.70 -20.25 -47.19
CA THR A 542 30.85 -19.62 -46.51
C THR A 542 31.03 -20.15 -45.09
N ASN A 543 32.26 -20.53 -44.73
CA ASN A 543 32.57 -21.12 -43.41
C ASN A 543 32.32 -20.13 -42.25
N SER A 544 32.44 -18.83 -42.50
CA SER A 544 31.98 -17.75 -41.62
C SER A 544 30.75 -17.05 -42.22
N THR A 545 30.11 -16.19 -41.44
CA THR A 545 29.14 -15.22 -41.96
C THR A 545 29.83 -14.28 -42.96
N SER A 546 29.15 -13.92 -44.04
CA SER A 546 29.74 -13.19 -45.16
C SER A 546 28.69 -12.51 -46.04
N LYS A 547 28.95 -11.27 -46.45
CA LYS A 547 28.20 -10.52 -47.48
C LYS A 547 28.83 -10.63 -48.88
N THR A 548 29.73 -11.58 -49.06
CA THR A 548 30.30 -11.97 -50.36
C THR A 548 30.12 -13.49 -50.54
N PRO A 549 29.62 -13.97 -51.68
CA PRO A 549 29.47 -15.40 -51.94
C PRO A 549 30.84 -16.09 -52.07
N PRO A 550 30.91 -17.42 -51.90
CA PRO A 550 32.08 -18.18 -52.31
C PRO A 550 32.44 -17.92 -53.77
N GLU A 551 33.73 -18.01 -54.10
CA GLU A 551 34.18 -18.05 -55.50
C GLU A 551 33.57 -19.26 -56.26
N ASN A 552 33.77 -19.30 -57.58
CA ASN A 552 33.23 -20.36 -58.41
C ASN A 552 33.83 -21.72 -58.01
N PRO A 553 33.00 -22.74 -57.66
CA PRO A 553 33.48 -24.09 -57.40
C PRO A 553 34.16 -24.69 -58.65
N GLN A 554 35.07 -25.65 -58.46
CA GLN A 554 35.84 -26.23 -59.56
C GLN A 554 35.59 -27.73 -59.68
N LEU A 555 35.43 -28.23 -60.91
CA LEU A 555 35.36 -29.65 -61.20
C LEU A 555 36.80 -30.23 -61.27
N VAL A 556 37.20 -30.98 -60.25
CA VAL A 556 38.55 -31.56 -60.15
C VAL A 556 38.45 -33.07 -60.40
N GLY A 557 38.74 -33.47 -61.63
CA GLY A 557 38.42 -34.81 -62.11
C GLY A 557 36.92 -34.96 -62.30
N ASN A 558 36.29 -35.88 -61.55
CA ASN A 558 34.85 -36.13 -61.61
C ASN A 558 34.12 -35.73 -60.31
N VAL A 559 34.72 -34.82 -59.52
CA VAL A 559 34.22 -34.37 -58.22
C VAL A 559 34.27 -32.84 -58.17
N ILE A 560 33.18 -32.21 -57.71
CA ILE A 560 33.11 -30.76 -57.52
C ILE A 560 33.80 -30.40 -56.19
N GLN A 561 34.65 -29.39 -56.21
CA GLN A 561 35.35 -28.87 -55.03
C GLN A 561 34.97 -27.41 -54.78
N CYS A 562 34.54 -27.13 -53.56
CA CYS A 562 34.28 -25.78 -53.08
C CYS A 562 35.59 -25.01 -52.82
N PRO A 563 35.64 -23.69 -53.07
CA PRO A 563 36.85 -22.89 -52.87
C PRO A 563 37.21 -22.70 -51.39
N SER A 564 38.45 -22.28 -51.16
CA SER A 564 38.96 -21.99 -49.81
C SER A 564 38.06 -21.00 -49.05
N GLY A 565 37.80 -21.29 -47.78
CA GLY A 565 36.87 -20.49 -46.95
C GLY A 565 35.40 -20.86 -47.10
N SER A 566 35.06 -21.86 -47.91
CA SER A 566 33.70 -22.44 -48.01
C SER A 566 33.71 -23.96 -47.77
N SER A 567 32.52 -24.56 -47.63
CA SER A 567 32.31 -26.01 -47.50
C SER A 567 31.12 -26.44 -48.35
N GLN A 568 31.14 -27.65 -48.90
CA GLN A 568 30.00 -28.22 -49.61
C GLN A 568 28.87 -28.56 -48.63
N ILE A 569 27.63 -28.39 -49.08
CA ILE A 569 26.40 -28.80 -48.40
C ILE A 569 25.45 -29.53 -49.36
N ASP A 570 24.72 -30.50 -48.83
CA ASP A 570 23.68 -31.25 -49.55
C ASP A 570 22.30 -30.59 -49.35
N ILE A 571 21.50 -30.48 -50.44
CA ILE A 571 20.22 -29.73 -50.47
C ILE A 571 19.20 -30.35 -51.44
#